data_AF-A0A9D6DIF2-F1
#
_entry.id   AF-A0A9D6DIF2-F1
#
_cell.length_a   1.000
_cell.length_b   1.000
_cell.length_c   1.000
_cell.angle_alpha   90.00
_cell.angle_beta   90.00
_cell.angle_gamma   90.00
#
_symmetry.space_group_name_H-M   'P 1'
#
loop_
_entity.id
_entity.type
_entity.pdbx_description
1 polymer ?
#
loop_
_entity_poly.entity_id
_entity_poly.type
_entity_poly.pdbx_seq_one_letter_code
_entity_poly.pdbx_strand_id
1 'polypeptide(L)'
;GSLRRSSFADLWRGAPVFDDLRARQLKGRCGACEFSKICGGCRCRAYATHGDYLAEDPACGYEPGAHGGRVIDLPATLTFGQAVSYELTWAPGARERLGAIPSFARGMVVKAVEAYARGRGQTVITSELLAEVRAKWGGRFRPQDGGAR
;
A
#
# COMPACT_ATOMS: atom_id res chain seq x y z
N GLY A 1 -12.50 18.38 -8.97
CA GLY A 1 -12.11 18.62 -10.38
C GLY A 1 -13.17 18.10 -11.32
N SER A 2 -13.05 18.34 -12.63
CA SER A 2 -13.98 17.80 -13.64
C SER A 2 -13.22 17.08 -14.74
N LEU A 3 -13.58 15.81 -15.00
CA LEU A 3 -12.98 15.01 -16.06
C LEU A 3 -13.29 15.52 -17.47
N ARG A 4 -14.27 16.44 -17.62
CA ARG A 4 -14.56 17.10 -18.90
C ARG A 4 -13.54 18.18 -19.26
N ARG A 5 -12.76 18.67 -18.27
CA ARG A 5 -11.82 19.79 -18.43
C ARG A 5 -10.37 19.40 -18.21
N SER A 6 -10.11 18.28 -17.52
CA SER A 6 -8.77 17.84 -17.16
C SER A 6 -8.71 16.32 -17.18
N SER A 7 -7.56 15.76 -17.53
CA SER A 7 -7.40 14.30 -17.50
C SER A 7 -7.50 13.76 -16.07
N PHE A 8 -7.86 12.49 -15.94
CA PHE A 8 -7.84 11.82 -14.64
C PHE A 8 -6.45 11.86 -14.01
N ALA A 9 -5.40 11.62 -14.80
CA ALA A 9 -4.02 11.56 -14.31
C ALA A 9 -3.54 12.90 -13.75
N ASP A 10 -3.95 14.02 -14.36
CA ASP A 10 -3.58 15.36 -13.89
C ASP A 10 -4.33 15.72 -12.61
N LEU A 11 -5.65 15.45 -12.58
CA LEU A 11 -6.44 15.63 -11.37
C LEU A 11 -5.93 14.77 -10.23
N TRP A 12 -5.59 13.51 -10.50
CA TRP A 12 -5.02 12.62 -9.50
C TRP A 12 -3.70 13.15 -8.97
N ARG A 13 -2.79 13.60 -9.84
CA ARG A 13 -1.44 14.01 -9.42
C ARG A 13 -1.34 15.41 -8.82
N GLY A 14 -2.22 16.34 -9.16
CA GLY A 14 -2.05 17.74 -8.78
C GLY A 14 -3.31 18.50 -8.40
N ALA A 15 -4.47 17.84 -8.20
CA ALA A 15 -5.59 18.54 -7.60
C ALA A 15 -5.32 18.75 -6.09
N PRO A 16 -5.49 19.98 -5.55
CA PRO A 16 -5.12 20.30 -4.17
C PRO A 16 -5.71 19.36 -3.12
N VAL A 17 -6.98 18.97 -3.28
CA VAL A 17 -7.65 18.03 -2.36
C VAL A 17 -6.93 16.68 -2.23
N PHE A 18 -6.34 16.15 -3.31
CA PHE A 18 -5.61 14.89 -3.22
C PHE A 18 -4.26 15.08 -2.53
N ASP A 19 -3.61 16.22 -2.73
CA ASP A 19 -2.34 16.54 -2.09
C ASP A 19 -2.52 16.75 -0.59
N ASP A 20 -3.57 17.48 -0.19
CA ASP A 20 -3.94 17.66 1.22
C ASP A 20 -4.24 16.32 1.91
N LEU A 21 -5.02 15.46 1.24
CA LEU A 21 -5.38 14.13 1.78
C LEU A 21 -4.18 13.18 1.85
N ARG A 22 -3.16 13.33 0.98
CA ARG A 22 -1.90 12.57 1.04
C ARG A 22 -0.96 13.11 2.11
N ALA A 23 -0.87 14.43 2.24
CA ALA A 23 -0.04 15.10 3.23
C ALA A 23 -0.54 14.83 4.66
N ARG A 24 -1.87 14.64 4.82
CA ARG A 24 -2.52 14.27 6.10
C ARG A 24 -2.22 15.27 7.22
N GLN A 25 -2.14 16.56 6.89
CA GLN A 25 -2.04 17.64 7.88
C GLN A 25 -3.43 17.91 8.49
N LEU A 26 -3.89 16.98 9.34
CA LEU A 26 -5.20 17.03 9.96
C LEU A 26 -5.25 18.03 11.11
N LYS A 27 -6.43 18.57 11.37
CA LYS A 27 -6.72 19.52 12.46
C LYS A 27 -7.40 18.82 13.64
N GLY A 28 -7.56 19.54 14.75
CA GLY A 28 -8.29 19.07 15.93
C GLY A 28 -7.66 17.81 16.56
N ARG A 29 -8.50 16.95 17.14
CA ARG A 29 -8.01 15.71 17.80
C ARG A 29 -7.24 14.83 16.83
N CYS A 30 -7.67 14.73 15.57
CA CYS A 30 -6.98 13.91 14.56
C CYS A 30 -5.55 14.40 14.26
N GLY A 31 -5.28 15.70 14.37
CA GLY A 31 -3.94 16.27 14.16
C GLY A 31 -2.97 15.99 15.31
N ALA A 32 -3.48 15.93 16.55
CA ALA A 32 -2.69 15.60 17.75
C ALA A 32 -2.64 14.09 18.05
N CYS A 33 -3.42 13.28 17.34
CA CYS A 33 -3.60 11.86 17.62
C CYS A 33 -2.33 11.05 17.35
N GLU A 34 -2.03 10.12 18.26
CA GLU A 34 -0.93 9.16 18.10
C GLU A 34 -1.09 8.31 16.83
N PHE A 35 -2.32 8.03 16.41
CA PHE A 35 -2.61 7.23 15.22
C PHE A 35 -2.61 8.02 13.90
N SER A 36 -2.28 9.31 13.90
CA SER A 36 -2.41 10.23 12.74
C SER A 36 -1.76 9.71 11.44
N LYS A 37 -0.69 8.93 11.53
CA LYS A 37 -0.03 8.30 10.36
C LYS A 37 -0.84 7.17 9.73
N ILE A 38 -1.68 6.48 10.49
CA ILE A 38 -2.36 5.24 10.08
C ILE A 38 -3.85 5.52 9.92
N CYS A 39 -4.46 6.07 10.97
CA CYS A 39 -5.84 6.52 10.99
C CYS A 39 -5.88 8.03 10.72
N GLY A 40 -6.95 8.49 10.08
CA GLY A 40 -7.26 9.91 9.98
C GLY A 40 -8.74 10.16 10.24
N GLY A 41 -9.54 9.15 10.56
CA GLY A 41 -11.00 9.23 10.56
C GLY A 41 -11.61 9.42 9.17
N CYS A 42 -12.94 9.50 9.12
CA CYS A 42 -13.72 9.68 7.90
C CYS A 42 -13.71 11.14 7.44
N ARG A 43 -12.99 11.40 6.34
CA ARG A 43 -12.85 12.75 5.76
C ARG A 43 -14.17 13.25 5.17
N CYS A 44 -14.99 12.36 4.63
CA CYS A 44 -16.33 12.70 4.13
C CYS A 44 -17.23 13.22 5.26
N ARG A 45 -17.16 12.61 6.45
CA ARG A 45 -17.95 13.04 7.60
C ARG A 45 -17.42 14.35 8.18
N ALA A 46 -16.10 14.52 8.29
CA ALA A 46 -15.50 15.79 8.67
C ALA A 46 -15.98 16.94 7.77
N TYR A 47 -15.97 16.72 6.44
CA TYR A 47 -16.48 17.70 5.49
C TYR A 47 -17.99 17.96 5.63
N ALA A 48 -18.79 16.91 5.77
CA ALA A 48 -20.25 17.05 5.91
C ALA A 48 -20.65 17.82 7.18
N THR A 49 -19.89 17.67 8.27
CA THR A 49 -20.20 18.31 9.56
C THR A 49 -19.57 19.70 9.69
N HIS A 50 -18.32 19.87 9.25
CA HIS A 50 -17.54 21.09 9.51
C HIS A 50 -17.29 21.94 8.25
N GLY A 51 -17.63 21.45 7.06
CA GLY A 51 -17.25 22.08 5.79
C GLY A 51 -15.76 21.98 5.47
N ASP A 52 -14.99 21.23 6.27
CA ASP A 52 -13.53 21.09 6.14
C ASP A 52 -13.15 19.60 6.22
N TYR A 53 -12.65 19.04 5.12
CA TYR A 53 -12.24 17.63 5.04
C TYR A 53 -10.94 17.33 5.81
N LEU A 54 -10.22 18.35 6.29
CA LEU A 54 -9.05 18.22 7.17
C LEU A 54 -9.42 18.38 8.65
N ALA A 55 -10.66 18.72 8.98
CA ALA A 55 -11.14 18.77 10.36
C ALA A 55 -11.15 17.39 11.02
N GLU A 56 -11.32 17.36 12.33
CA GLU A 56 -11.45 16.10 13.04
C GLU A 56 -12.71 15.33 12.62
N ASP A 57 -12.69 14.02 12.87
CA ASP A 57 -13.84 13.17 12.61
C ASP A 57 -14.79 13.16 13.81
N PRO A 58 -16.03 13.67 13.69
CA PRO A 58 -16.94 13.82 14.83
C PRO A 58 -17.46 12.48 15.38
N ALA A 59 -17.38 11.37 14.64
CA ALA A 59 -17.77 10.06 15.18
C ALA A 59 -16.60 9.29 15.81
N CYS A 60 -15.40 9.86 15.80
CA CYS A 60 -14.26 9.26 16.49
C CYS A 60 -14.41 9.50 18.00
N GLY A 61 -14.60 8.41 18.75
CA GLY A 61 -14.67 8.44 20.23
C GLY A 61 -13.31 8.30 20.92
N TYR A 62 -12.21 8.33 20.16
CA TYR A 62 -10.86 8.25 20.72
C TYR A 62 -10.35 9.63 21.12
N GLU A 63 -9.76 9.74 22.30
CA GLU A 63 -9.10 10.95 22.80
C GLU A 63 -7.57 10.80 22.73
N PRO A 64 -6.85 11.72 22.06
CA PRO A 64 -5.39 11.72 22.00
C PRO A 64 -4.74 11.72 23.38
N GLY A 65 -3.64 10.96 23.52
CA GLY A 65 -2.86 10.84 24.75
C GLY A 65 -3.02 9.48 25.46
N ALA A 66 -4.05 8.70 25.12
CA ALA A 66 -4.29 7.39 25.73
C ALA A 66 -3.21 6.33 25.39
N HIS A 67 -2.38 6.56 24.38
CA HIS A 67 -1.28 5.68 23.96
C HIS A 67 0.08 6.37 24.04
N GLY A 68 0.30 7.16 25.09
CA GLY A 68 1.60 7.76 25.40
C GLY A 68 1.92 9.00 24.58
N GLY A 69 0.97 9.55 23.81
CA GLY A 69 1.08 10.86 23.16
C GLY A 69 2.12 10.96 22.05
N ARG A 70 2.73 9.84 21.65
CA ARG A 70 3.73 9.78 20.57
C ARG A 70 3.10 9.16 19.33
N VAL A 71 3.38 9.75 18.17
CA VAL A 71 2.89 9.23 16.89
C VAL A 71 3.35 7.78 16.70
N ILE A 72 2.38 6.89 16.53
CA ILE A 72 2.56 5.48 16.23
C ILE A 72 2.90 5.36 14.75
N ASP A 73 4.07 4.79 14.49
CA ASP A 73 4.55 4.49 13.15
C ASP A 73 4.65 2.97 13.01
N LEU A 74 3.92 2.41 12.05
CA LEU A 74 3.98 0.98 11.76
C LEU A 74 5.15 0.74 10.81
N PRO A 75 6.12 -0.11 11.18
CA PRO A 75 7.27 -0.35 10.33
C PRO A 75 6.81 -0.98 9.01
N ALA A 76 7.51 -0.70 7.92
CA ALA A 76 7.21 -1.29 6.61
C ALA A 76 7.32 -2.84 6.61
N THR A 77 8.00 -3.40 7.61
CA THR A 77 8.09 -4.84 7.86
C THR A 77 6.78 -5.42 8.42
N LEU A 78 5.90 -4.60 8.99
CA LEU A 78 4.58 -5.02 9.39
C LEU A 78 3.83 -5.48 8.14
N THR A 79 3.56 -6.78 8.09
CA THR A 79 3.05 -7.41 6.89
C THR A 79 1.52 -7.30 6.91
N PHE A 80 0.97 -6.42 6.08
CA PHE A 80 -0.49 -6.34 5.92
C PHE A 80 -0.94 -7.40 4.90
N GLY A 81 -1.15 -8.66 5.30
CA GLY A 81 -1.56 -9.68 4.33
C GLY A 81 -1.26 -11.11 4.79
N GLN A 82 -1.18 -12.03 3.83
CA GLN A 82 -0.79 -13.41 4.14
C GLN A 82 0.62 -13.45 4.72
N ALA A 83 0.78 -14.20 5.81
CA ALA A 83 2.10 -14.45 6.39
C ALA A 83 3.01 -15.11 5.33
N VAL A 84 4.29 -14.73 5.35
CA VAL A 84 5.29 -15.36 4.50
C VAL A 84 5.71 -16.68 5.16
N SER A 85 5.23 -17.79 4.61
CA SER A 85 5.67 -19.15 4.97
C SER A 85 6.41 -19.77 3.79
N TYR A 86 7.59 -20.32 4.04
CA TYR A 86 8.37 -21.04 3.04
C TYR A 86 8.17 -22.54 3.23
N GLU A 87 7.57 -23.21 2.26
CA GLU A 87 7.50 -24.68 2.25
C GLU A 87 8.62 -25.28 1.37
N LEU A 88 9.21 -24.49 0.48
CA LEU A 88 10.38 -24.88 -0.34
C LEU A 88 11.64 -24.12 0.07
N THR A 89 12.80 -24.57 -0.43
CA THR A 89 14.07 -23.90 -0.14
C THR A 89 14.25 -22.69 -1.06
N TRP A 90 14.47 -21.50 -0.51
CA TRP A 90 14.73 -20.29 -1.29
C TRP A 90 16.21 -19.93 -1.27
N ALA A 91 16.83 -19.86 -2.44
CA ALA A 91 18.21 -19.42 -2.60
C ALA A 91 18.39 -17.95 -2.15
N PRO A 92 19.58 -17.52 -1.68
CA PRO A 92 19.81 -16.16 -1.20
C PRO A 92 19.37 -15.07 -2.19
N GLY A 93 19.74 -15.20 -3.47
CA GLY A 93 19.34 -14.25 -4.51
C GLY A 93 17.83 -14.23 -4.79
N ALA A 94 17.11 -15.32 -4.52
CA ALA A 94 15.65 -15.36 -4.63
C ALA A 94 14.98 -14.64 -3.44
N ARG A 95 15.53 -14.81 -2.23
CA ARG A 95 15.06 -14.10 -1.03
C ARG A 95 15.25 -12.59 -1.14
N GLU A 96 16.38 -12.15 -1.69
CA GLU A 96 16.65 -10.72 -1.93
C GLU A 96 15.61 -10.11 -2.88
N ARG A 97 15.31 -10.79 -3.98
CA ARG A 97 14.28 -10.34 -4.94
C ARG A 97 12.88 -10.30 -4.33
N LEU A 98 12.55 -11.24 -3.46
CA LEU A 98 11.29 -11.22 -2.70
C LEU A 98 11.23 -10.00 -1.75
N GLY A 99 12.38 -9.59 -1.18
CA GLY A 99 12.49 -8.40 -0.34
C GLY A 99 12.09 -7.10 -1.04
N ALA A 100 12.30 -6.99 -2.35
CA ALA A 100 11.90 -5.83 -3.14
C ALA A 100 10.37 -5.71 -3.34
N ILE A 101 9.61 -6.78 -3.09
CA ILE A 101 8.16 -6.79 -3.20
C ILE A 101 7.55 -6.15 -1.94
N PRO A 102 6.51 -5.30 -2.05
CA PRO A 102 5.81 -4.76 -0.88
C PRO A 102 5.35 -5.86 0.08
N SER A 103 5.51 -5.63 1.39
CA SER A 103 5.29 -6.64 2.44
C SER A 103 3.94 -7.35 2.30
N PHE A 104 2.87 -6.61 2.06
CA PHE A 104 1.51 -7.14 1.90
C PHE A 104 1.34 -8.18 0.78
N ALA A 105 2.15 -8.10 -0.28
CA ALA A 105 2.05 -9.00 -1.43
C ALA A 105 2.99 -10.21 -1.33
N ARG A 106 3.99 -10.19 -0.45
CA ARG A 106 5.04 -11.22 -0.38
C ARG A 106 4.48 -12.62 -0.13
N GLY A 107 3.53 -12.78 0.80
CA GLY A 107 2.94 -14.09 1.11
C GLY A 107 2.23 -14.72 -0.09
N MET A 108 1.45 -13.92 -0.82
CA MET A 108 0.78 -14.36 -2.05
C MET A 108 1.80 -14.73 -3.14
N VAL A 109 2.88 -13.95 -3.29
CA VAL A 109 3.94 -14.24 -4.27
C VAL A 109 4.67 -15.53 -3.91
N VAL A 110 5.04 -15.75 -2.66
CA VAL A 110 5.69 -16.99 -2.22
C VAL A 110 4.81 -18.19 -2.53
N LYS A 111 3.53 -18.14 -2.14
CA LYS A 111 2.57 -19.21 -2.43
C LYS A 111 2.46 -19.52 -3.92
N ALA A 112 2.37 -18.48 -4.76
CA ALA A 112 2.24 -18.64 -6.21
C ALA A 112 3.53 -19.22 -6.84
N VAL A 113 4.70 -18.72 -6.43
CA VAL A 113 5.99 -19.20 -6.93
C VAL A 113 6.24 -20.65 -6.51
N GLU A 114 5.96 -21.01 -5.26
CA GLU A 114 6.13 -22.38 -4.80
C GLU A 114 5.17 -23.35 -5.48
N ALA A 115 3.90 -22.95 -5.68
CA ALA A 115 2.96 -23.75 -6.46
C ALA A 115 3.45 -23.97 -7.91
N TYR A 116 4.03 -22.94 -8.52
CA TYR A 116 4.65 -23.04 -9.84
C TYR A 116 5.87 -23.98 -9.87
N ALA A 117 6.73 -23.91 -8.86
CA ALA A 117 7.90 -24.77 -8.73
C ALA A 117 7.52 -26.25 -8.52
N ARG A 118 6.53 -26.53 -7.66
CA ARG A 118 6.00 -27.88 -7.44
C ARG A 118 5.46 -28.50 -8.71
N GLY A 119 4.75 -27.72 -9.54
CA GLY A 119 4.26 -28.17 -10.84
C GLY A 119 5.36 -28.62 -11.82
N ARG A 120 6.62 -28.27 -11.55
CA ARG A 120 7.80 -28.67 -12.34
C ARG A 120 8.74 -29.61 -11.57
N GLY A 121 8.33 -30.11 -10.41
CA GLY A 121 9.16 -30.97 -9.56
C GLY A 121 10.37 -30.28 -8.94
N GLN A 122 10.41 -28.94 -8.93
CA GLN A 122 11.51 -28.19 -8.33
C GLN A 122 11.27 -27.96 -6.84
N THR A 123 12.30 -28.22 -6.03
CA THR A 123 12.27 -28.05 -4.56
C THR A 123 13.05 -26.83 -4.07
N VAL A 124 13.83 -26.21 -4.97
CA VAL A 124 14.65 -25.03 -4.70
C VAL A 124 14.22 -23.88 -5.61
N ILE A 125 13.85 -22.75 -5.01
CA ILE A 125 13.50 -21.51 -5.69
C ILE A 125 14.77 -20.69 -5.91
N THR A 126 15.15 -20.52 -7.17
CA THR A 126 16.33 -19.75 -7.57
C THR A 126 15.94 -18.37 -8.13
N SER A 127 16.93 -17.50 -8.26
CA SER A 127 16.81 -16.20 -8.92
C SER A 127 16.26 -16.33 -10.34
N GLU A 128 16.70 -17.35 -11.08
CA GLU A 128 16.36 -17.61 -12.47
C GLU A 128 14.90 -18.04 -12.60
N LEU A 129 14.41 -18.88 -11.70
CA LEU A 129 13.00 -19.26 -11.63
C LEU A 129 12.11 -18.03 -11.41
N LEU A 130 12.50 -17.12 -10.52
CA LEU A 130 11.75 -15.88 -10.32
C LEU A 130 11.75 -14.98 -11.57
N ALA A 131 12.86 -14.94 -12.31
CA ALA A 131 12.93 -14.20 -13.56
C ALA A 131 11.99 -14.80 -14.62
N GLU A 132 11.92 -16.12 -14.71
CA GLU A 132 10.97 -16.83 -15.59
C GLU A 132 9.51 -16.57 -15.19
N VAL A 133 9.19 -16.71 -13.90
CA VAL A 133 7.85 -16.41 -13.36
C VAL A 133 7.45 -14.97 -13.69
N ARG A 134 8.37 -14.02 -13.52
CA ARG A 134 8.16 -12.62 -13.90
C ARG A 134 7.99 -12.46 -15.40
N ALA A 135 8.73 -13.16 -16.26
CA ALA A 135 8.54 -13.08 -17.70
C ALA A 135 7.15 -13.62 -18.12
N LYS A 136 6.70 -14.72 -17.48
CA LYS A 136 5.42 -15.36 -17.77
C LYS A 136 4.21 -14.57 -17.26
N TRP A 137 4.30 -13.95 -16.08
CA TRP A 137 3.17 -13.24 -15.45
C TRP A 137 3.28 -11.71 -15.52
N GLY A 138 4.48 -11.17 -15.69
CA GLY A 138 4.76 -9.73 -15.66
C GLY A 138 4.23 -8.95 -16.86
N GLY A 139 3.88 -9.63 -17.96
CA GLY A 139 3.19 -9.00 -19.09
C GLY A 139 1.80 -8.45 -18.75
N ARG A 140 1.17 -8.93 -17.67
CA ARG A 140 -0.20 -8.53 -17.27
C ARG A 140 -0.29 -7.17 -16.58
N PHE A 141 0.85 -6.62 -16.14
CA PHE A 141 0.94 -5.38 -15.37
C PHE A 141 1.91 -4.35 -15.97
N ARG A 142 2.39 -4.59 -17.20
CA ARG A 142 3.16 -3.57 -17.91
C ARG A 142 2.20 -2.40 -18.18
N PRO A 143 2.49 -1.16 -17.73
CA PRO A 143 1.77 -0.01 -18.23
C PRO A 143 1.87 -0.07 -19.76
N GLN A 144 0.74 -0.06 -20.46
CA GLN A 144 0.78 0.24 -21.88
C GLN A 144 1.33 1.65 -21.97
N ASP A 145 2.52 1.80 -22.55
CA ASP A 145 3.07 3.10 -22.86
C ASP A 145 1.97 3.88 -23.58
N GLY A 146 1.47 4.92 -22.92
CA GLY A 146 0.33 5.69 -23.38
C GLY A 146 0.62 6.23 -24.76
N GLY A 147 0.02 5.61 -25.77
CA GLY A 147 0.03 6.11 -27.12
C GLY A 147 -0.64 7.47 -27.12
N ALA A 148 0.17 8.51 -27.33
CA ALA A 148 -0.33 9.83 -27.70
C ALA A 148 -1.18 9.68 -28.97
N ARG A 149 -2.49 9.93 -28.83
CA ARG A 149 -3.36 10.45 -29.89
C ARG A 149 -4.33 11.42 -29.25
#